data_AF-A0A124FQS2-F1
#
_entry.id   AF-A0A124FQS2-F1
#
_cell.length_a   1.000
_cell.length_b   1.000
_cell.length_c   1.000
_cell.angle_alpha   90.00
_cell.angle_beta   90.00
_cell.angle_gamma   90.00
#
_symmetry.space_group_name_H-M   'P 1'
#
loop_
_entity.id
_entity.type
_entity.pdbx_description
1 polymer ?
#
loop_
_entity_poly.entity_id
_entity_poly.type
_entity_poly.pdbx_seq_one_letter_code
_entity_poly.pdbx_strand_id
1 'polypeptide(L)' 'RIKWFYEDRVIFQEEMTISDKKGVKAFYLLREDGAPLPMGNYCVVVESDGRESARRCFTITR' A
#
# COMPACT_ATOMS: atom_id res chain seq x y z
N ARG A 1 -5.41 4.14 -7.73
CA ARG A 1 -4.09 4.52 -7.16
C ARG A 1 -3.92 3.79 -5.82
N ILE A 2 -2.73 3.32 -5.52
CA ILE A 2 -2.38 2.69 -4.24
C ILE A 2 -1.32 3.55 -3.55
N LYS A 3 -1.48 3.82 -2.26
CA LYS A 3 -0.52 4.58 -1.44
C LYS A 3 -0.13 3.76 -0.22
N TRP A 4 1.16 3.70 0.05
CA TRP A 4 1.73 3.07 1.24
C TRP A 4 2.28 4.13 2.18
N PHE A 5 1.98 3.96 3.45
CA PHE A 5 2.38 4.85 4.53
C PHE A 5 3.27 4.09 5.51
N TYR A 6 4.28 4.77 6.04
CA TYR A 6 5.07 4.37 7.21
C TYR A 6 5.12 5.54 8.18
N GLU A 7 4.68 5.33 9.42
CA GLU A 7 4.56 6.38 10.44
C GLU A 7 3.87 7.65 9.89
N ASP A 8 2.70 7.46 9.27
CA ASP A 8 1.86 8.49 8.62
C ASP A 8 2.49 9.23 7.44
N ARG A 9 3.66 8.81 6.96
CA ARG A 9 4.32 9.39 5.78
C ARG A 9 4.19 8.47 4.58
N VAL A 10 3.85 9.04 3.41
CA VAL A 10 3.83 8.29 2.15
C VAL A 10 5.25 7.83 1.81
N ILE A 11 5.44 6.53 1.66
CA ILE A 11 6.71 5.91 1.28
C ILE A 11 6.70 5.32 -0.13
N PHE A 12 5.52 5.00 -0.66
CA PHE A 12 5.37 4.49 -2.02
C PHE A 12 3.98 4.81 -2.56
N GLN A 13 3.89 5.11 -3.85
CA GLN A 13 2.63 5.35 -4.55
C GLN A 13 2.70 4.74 -5.94
N GLU A 14 1.63 4.03 -6.32
CA GLU A 14 1.47 3.43 -7.64
C GLU A 14 0.12 3.84 -8.25
N GLU A 15 0.15 4.26 -9.51
CA GLU A 15 -1.06 4.45 -10.32
C GLU A 15 -1.27 3.25 -11.22
N MET A 16 -2.51 2.77 -11.29
CA MET A 16 -2.83 1.64 -12.14
C MET A 16 -4.27 1.73 -12.63
N THR A 17 -4.47 1.23 -13.84
CA THR A 17 -5.79 1.04 -14.44
C THR A 17 -6.20 -0.41 -14.23
N ILE A 18 -7.35 -0.62 -13.58
CA ILE A 18 -7.96 -1.95 -13.45
C ILE A 18 -8.97 -2.07 -14.61
N SER A 19 -8.58 -2.77 -15.68
CA SER A 19 -9.41 -2.94 -16.88
C SER A 19 -10.51 -3.99 -16.73
N ASP A 20 -10.29 -4.99 -15.88
CA ASP A 20 -11.24 -6.08 -15.68
C ASP A 20 -12.19 -5.82 -14.51
N LYS A 21 -13.49 -6.01 -14.78
CA LYS A 21 -14.58 -5.79 -13.79
C LYS A 21 -14.65 -6.85 -12.69
N LYS A 22 -13.84 -7.91 -12.78
CA LYS A 22 -13.83 -9.04 -11.82
C LYS A 22 -12.42 -9.57 -11.66
N GLY A 23 -12.06 -9.92 -10.42
CA GLY A 23 -10.78 -10.54 -10.10
C GLY A 23 -10.25 -10.09 -8.74
N VAL A 24 -9.09 -10.61 -8.38
CA VAL A 24 -8.34 -10.22 -7.19
C VAL A 24 -6.95 -9.79 -7.65
N LYS A 25 -6.47 -8.65 -7.14
CA LYS A 25 -5.09 -8.22 -7.31
C LYS A 25 -4.43 -8.08 -5.95
N ALA A 26 -3.23 -8.63 -5.81
CA ALA A 26 -2.41 -8.49 -4.62
C ALA A 26 -1.41 -7.35 -4.82
N PHE A 27 -1.14 -6.62 -3.74
CA PHE A 27 -0.18 -5.53 -3.67
C PHE A 27 0.84 -5.85 -2.59
N TYR A 28 2.10 -5.58 -2.87
CA TYR A 28 3.22 -5.90 -1.99
C TYR A 28 4.13 -4.68 -1.86
N LEU A 29 4.77 -4.55 -0.70
CA LEU A 29 5.78 -3.55 -0.43
C LEU A 29 7.05 -4.28 0.01
N LEU A 30 8.13 -4.08 -0.75
CA LEU A 30 9.45 -4.65 -0.51
C LEU A 30 10.48 -3.53 -0.56
N ARG A 31 11.56 -3.67 0.19
CA ARG A 31 12.71 -2.77 0.05
C ARG A 31 13.54 -3.20 -1.15
N GLU A 32 14.11 -2.22 -1.85
CA GLU A 32 14.96 -2.45 -3.03
C GLU A 32 16.22 -3.27 -2.70
N ASP A 33 16.75 -3.11 -1.48
CA ASP A 33 17.91 -3.84 -0.98
C ASP A 33 17.58 -5.25 -0.48
N GLY A 34 16.31 -5.67 -0.56
CA GLY A 34 15.84 -6.98 -0.10
C GLY A 34 15.82 -7.14 1.43
N ALA A 35 16.16 -6.09 2.20
CA ALA A 35 16.07 -6.16 3.64
C ALA A 35 14.60 -6.18 4.11
N PRO A 36 14.31 -6.66 5.33
CA PRO A 36 12.98 -6.58 5.92
C PRO A 36 12.50 -5.12 6.02
N LEU A 37 11.19 -4.93 5.91
CA LEU A 37 10.56 -3.65 6.22
C LEU A 37 10.89 -3.26 7.68
N PRO A 38 11.20 -1.98 7.95
CA PRO A 38 11.40 -1.49 9.31
C PRO A 38 10.22 -1.82 10.23
N MET A 39 10.49 -2.03 11.52
CA MET A 39 9.43 -2.10 12.52
C MET A 39 8.67 -0.76 12.57
N GLY A 40 7.37 -0.83 12.86
CA GLY A 40 6.51 0.34 13.01
C GLY A 40 5.16 0.17 12.33
N ASN A 41 4.45 1.29 12.22
CA ASN A 41 3.08 1.32 11.72
C ASN A 41 3.05 1.58 10.23
N TYR A 42 2.30 0.74 9.52
CA TYR A 42 2.08 0.86 8.10
C TYR A 42 0.59 0.95 7.79
N CYS A 43 0.26 1.69 6.74
CA CYS A 43 -1.06 1.63 6.14
C CYS A 43 -0.94 1.54 4.62
N VAL A 44 -1.84 0.78 4.00
CA VAL A 44 -2.09 0.81 2.56
C VAL A 44 -3.46 1.42 2.32
N VAL A 45 -3.50 2.37 1.40
CA VAL A 45 -4.71 3.07 0.98
C VAL A 45 -4.95 2.81 -0.50
N VAL A 46 -6.16 2.41 -0.84
CA VAL A 46 -6.66 2.31 -2.21
C VAL A 46 -7.50 3.55 -2.48
N GLU A 47 -7.14 4.27 -3.54
CA GLU A 47 -7.89 5.43 -4.04
C GLU A 47 -8.46 5.13 -5.42
N SER A 48 -9.74 5.43 -5.60
CA SER A 48 -10.48 5.36 -6.87
C SER A 48 -11.16 6.71 -7.12
N ASP A 49 -11.01 7.28 -8.32
CA ASP A 49 -11.60 8.58 -8.68
C ASP A 49 -11.31 9.72 -7.68
N GLY A 50 -10.08 9.74 -7.15
CA GLY A 50 -9.64 10.72 -6.17
C GLY A 50 -10.21 10.56 -4.76
N ARG A 51 -10.93 9.47 -4.48
CA ARG A 51 -11.49 9.14 -3.15
C ARG A 51 -10.84 7.89 -2.59
N GLU A 52 -10.57 7.90 -1.29
CA GLU A 52 -10.17 6.70 -0.54
C GLU A 52 -11.33 5.69 -0.57
N SER A 53 -11.10 4.53 -1.17
CA SER A 53 -12.06 3.44 -1.24
C SER A 53 -11.78 2.38 -0.18
N ALA A 54 -10.52 2.24 0.26
CA ALA A 54 -10.15 1.36 1.37
C ALA A 54 -8.86 1.82 2.04
N ARG A 55 -8.77 1.57 3.35
CA ARG A 55 -7.54 1.66 4.14
C ARG A 55 -7.36 0.40 4.96
N ARG A 56 -6.13 -0.12 4.99
CA ARG A 56 -5.72 -1.24 5.84
C ARG A 56 -4.42 -0.87 6.53
N CYS A 57 -4.44 -0.87 7.85
CA CYS A 57 -3.28 -0.59 8.66
C CYS A 57 -2.81 -1.86 9.36
N PHE A 58 -1.51 -1.98 9.55
CA PHE A 58 -0.86 -3.11 10.22
C PHE A 58 0.44 -2.63 10.86
N THR A 59 0.89 -3.35 11.89
CA THR A 59 2.12 -3.03 12.60
C THR A 59 3.11 -4.16 12.42
N ILE A 60 4.35 -3.83 12.05
CA ILE A 60 5.47 -4.77 12.05
C ILE A 60 6.12 -4.69 13.43
N THR A 61 6.02 -5.78 14.18
CA THR A 61 6.66 -5.97 15.49
C THR A 61 7.80 -6.97 15.41
N ARG A 62 8.60 -7.07 16.48
CA ARG A 62 9.69 -8.05 16.61
C ARG A 62 9.16 -9.45 16.87
#